data_AF-A0A842UNC5-F1
#
_entry.id   AF-A0A842UNC5-F1
#
_cell.length_a   1.000
_cell.length_b   1.000
_cell.length_c   1.000
_cell.angle_alpha   90.00
_cell.angle_beta   90.00
_cell.angle_gamma   90.00
#
_symmetry.space_group_name_H-M   'P 1'
#
loop_
_entity.id
_entity.type
_entity.pdbx_description
1 polymer ?
#
loop_
_entity_poly.entity_id
_entity_poly.type
_entity_poly.pdbx_seq_one_letter_code
_entity_poly.pdbx_strand_id
1 'polypeptide(L)'
;MGKKRNGERLSKLVDRIWMTHCMKPLSPVIKKVHRKDVDTSLMKRFRSRQETLFERDWKHVKLGYFYELATAGLYGGLVKRELEVPYGDSVIEVYPDVLDENNELMFESKGCFSSESQNLEDDQIERYIAFQLSNSGYQLYYVIYRHSLKKIRTYQGSEEDLFEYLSKNTCCSFVLPFSVVLKLHETRDSELAWRYDGQFWTPNTSVKSRTINRFLEAPGVSGAEEVLKQLGLNPGDYVIERLMSPMSFYVQDHDVRPFPVLFVRDVNHESWIQTFLDSYSEVSFDFPVPDEDF
;
A
#
# COMPACT_ATOMS: atom_id res chain seq x y z
N MET A 1 25.95 37.65 33.21
CA MET A 1 25.22 37.76 31.93
C MET A 1 25.84 36.78 30.95
N GLY A 2 25.26 35.58 30.83
CA GLY A 2 25.85 34.48 30.07
C GLY A 2 24.83 33.88 29.11
N LYS A 3 25.18 33.88 27.83
CA LYS A 3 24.51 33.19 26.71
C LYS A 3 24.35 31.69 27.04
N LYS A 4 23.27 31.30 27.73
CA LYS A 4 22.90 29.91 28.00
C LYS A 4 21.39 29.78 27.88
N ARG A 5 20.92 29.18 26.77
CA ARG A 5 19.72 28.32 26.65
C ARG A 5 19.19 28.14 25.22
N ASN A 6 19.77 28.82 24.21
CA ASN A 6 19.47 28.50 22.80
C ASN A 6 20.26 27.30 22.26
N GLY A 7 21.38 26.91 22.90
CA GLY A 7 22.19 25.75 22.48
C GLY A 7 21.68 24.37 22.93
N GLU A 8 20.98 24.27 24.07
CA GLU A 8 20.48 22.99 24.61
C GLU A 8 19.18 22.51 23.96
N ARG A 9 18.45 23.40 23.26
CA ARG A 9 17.23 23.04 22.50
C ARG A 9 17.53 22.58 21.07
N LEU A 10 18.63 23.02 20.46
CA LEU A 10 19.03 22.56 19.13
C LEU A 10 19.79 21.23 19.15
N SER A 11 20.64 20.96 20.17
CA SER A 11 21.39 19.70 20.20
C SER A 11 20.49 18.49 20.46
N LYS A 12 19.48 18.62 21.35
CA LYS A 12 18.52 17.53 21.63
C LYS A 12 17.52 17.24 20.48
N LEU A 13 17.30 18.21 19.59
CA LEU A 13 16.44 18.03 18.40
C LEU A 13 17.21 17.37 17.25
N VAL A 14 18.53 17.62 17.16
CA VAL A 14 19.42 17.04 16.15
C VAL A 14 19.86 15.61 16.53
N ASP A 15 19.97 15.29 17.82
CA ASP A 15 20.38 13.96 18.29
C ASP A 15 19.30 12.86 18.16
N ARG A 16 18.02 13.22 17.96
CA ARG A 16 16.91 12.24 17.75
C ARG A 16 16.45 12.08 16.29
N ILE A 17 16.78 13.03 15.43
CA ILE A 17 16.58 12.93 13.97
C ILE A 17 17.58 11.96 13.32
N TRP A 18 18.63 11.50 14.04
CA TRP A 18 19.79 10.85 13.43
C TRP A 18 20.02 9.36 13.80
N MET A 19 19.39 8.81 14.84
CA MET A 19 19.93 7.60 15.48
C MET A 19 19.39 6.22 15.06
N THR A 20 18.35 6.06 14.22
CA THR A 20 17.92 4.71 13.77
C THR A 20 16.80 4.84 12.74
N HIS A 21 16.98 4.87 11.42
CA HIS A 21 17.95 4.11 10.59
C HIS A 21 17.82 2.58 10.72
N CYS A 22 16.63 2.07 11.08
CA CYS A 22 16.32 0.65 10.96
C CYS A 22 15.51 0.37 9.68
N MET A 23 16.04 -0.04 8.53
CA MET A 23 17.39 -0.34 8.07
C MET A 23 17.32 -0.33 6.53
N LYS A 24 17.59 0.78 5.84
CA LYS A 24 18.08 0.68 4.46
C LYS A 24 19.62 0.71 4.54
N PRO A 25 20.37 -0.19 3.91
CA PRO A 25 21.46 0.25 3.08
C PRO A 25 20.83 0.66 1.73
N LEU A 26 20.42 1.92 1.64
CA LEU A 26 20.53 2.61 0.37
C LEU A 26 22.01 2.49 0.03
N SER A 27 22.32 1.85 -1.10
CA SER A 27 23.66 1.76 -1.65
C SER A 27 24.41 3.10 -1.49
N PRO A 28 25.72 3.10 -1.16
CA PRO A 28 26.55 4.31 -1.04
C PRO A 28 26.55 5.24 -2.26
N VAL A 29 25.93 4.85 -3.38
CA VAL A 29 25.86 5.62 -4.63
C VAL A 29 25.01 6.90 -4.51
N ILE A 30 24.09 7.02 -3.54
CA ILE A 30 23.26 8.25 -3.38
C ILE A 30 23.83 9.22 -2.34
N LYS A 31 25.15 9.22 -2.07
CA LYS A 31 25.78 10.28 -1.25
C LYS A 31 26.29 11.49 -2.04
N LYS A 32 26.10 11.53 -3.37
CA LYS A 32 26.53 12.69 -4.19
C LYS A 32 25.41 13.48 -4.88
N VAL A 33 24.14 13.06 -4.84
CA VAL A 33 23.08 13.74 -5.65
C VAL A 33 22.00 14.47 -4.83
N HIS A 34 21.75 14.18 -3.55
CA HIS A 34 20.62 14.82 -2.83
C HIS A 34 21.02 15.60 -1.57
N ARG A 35 21.82 16.64 -1.77
CA ARG A 35 21.92 17.77 -0.81
C ARG A 35 21.51 19.12 -1.40
N LYS A 36 21.01 19.12 -2.62
CA LYS A 36 20.29 20.26 -3.20
C LYS A 36 18.89 19.76 -3.48
N ASP A 37 17.92 20.47 -2.92
CA ASP A 37 16.49 20.32 -3.19
C ASP A 37 15.82 19.09 -2.54
N VAL A 38 15.88 19.00 -1.20
CA VAL A 38 14.71 18.46 -0.49
C VAL A 38 13.59 19.46 -0.75
N ASP A 39 12.69 19.10 -1.65
CA ASP A 39 11.61 19.97 -2.07
C ASP A 39 10.74 20.35 -0.86
N THR A 40 10.97 21.56 -0.35
CA THR A 40 10.22 22.14 0.77
C THR A 40 8.72 22.22 0.49
N SER A 41 8.30 22.16 -0.78
CA SER A 41 6.90 22.08 -1.19
C SER A 41 6.26 20.75 -0.79
N LEU A 42 6.99 19.65 -0.93
CA LEU A 42 6.54 18.28 -0.68
C LEU A 42 6.33 18.03 0.82
N MET A 43 7.28 18.53 1.64
CA MET A 43 7.16 18.54 3.10
C MET A 43 6.03 19.44 3.61
N LYS A 44 5.77 20.57 2.91
CA LYS A 44 4.68 21.50 3.25
C LYS A 44 3.30 20.91 2.90
N ARG A 45 3.19 20.23 1.74
CA ARG A 45 1.98 19.48 1.34
C ARG A 45 1.69 18.33 2.31
N PHE A 46 2.71 17.61 2.77
CA PHE A 46 2.57 16.54 3.77
C PHE A 46 2.02 17.07 5.11
N ARG A 47 2.54 18.20 5.62
CA ARG A 47 2.03 18.82 6.86
C ARG A 47 0.61 19.37 6.73
N SER A 48 0.32 20.11 5.65
CA SER A 48 -1.00 20.70 5.42
C SER A 48 -2.11 19.64 5.33
N ARG A 49 -1.77 18.41 4.90
CA ARG A 49 -2.70 17.27 4.84
C ARG A 49 -2.81 16.50 6.15
N GLN A 50 -1.72 16.38 6.92
CA GLN A 50 -1.86 15.98 8.33
C GLN A 50 -2.81 16.96 9.04
N GLU A 51 -2.75 18.25 8.77
CA GLU A 51 -3.70 19.19 9.36
C GLU A 51 -5.15 18.92 8.91
N THR A 52 -5.44 18.78 7.60
CA THR A 52 -6.82 18.56 7.10
C THR A 52 -7.42 17.18 7.37
N LEU A 53 -6.62 16.10 7.32
CA LEU A 53 -7.08 14.75 7.67
C LEU A 53 -7.40 14.61 9.16
N PHE A 54 -6.70 15.37 9.99
CA PHE A 54 -6.85 15.31 11.44
C PHE A 54 -7.93 16.28 11.93
N GLU A 55 -8.30 17.28 11.13
CA GLU A 55 -9.49 18.13 11.33
C GLU A 55 -10.81 17.36 11.15
N ARG A 56 -10.84 16.28 10.36
CA ARG A 56 -12.03 15.43 10.15
C ARG A 56 -11.91 14.12 10.97
N ASP A 57 -12.88 13.82 11.83
CA ASP A 57 -12.81 12.65 12.75
C ASP A 57 -13.11 11.30 12.07
N TRP A 58 -12.64 11.11 10.83
CA TRP A 58 -12.91 9.91 10.04
C TRP A 58 -11.90 8.81 10.38
N LYS A 59 -12.18 8.07 11.46
CA LYS A 59 -11.30 7.00 11.99
C LYS A 59 -10.85 5.97 10.94
N HIS A 60 -11.67 5.68 9.95
CA HIS A 60 -11.32 4.76 8.86
C HIS A 60 -10.23 5.32 7.93
N VAL A 61 -10.19 6.65 7.72
CA VAL A 61 -9.11 7.32 6.98
C VAL A 61 -7.81 7.30 7.78
N LYS A 62 -7.89 7.50 9.10
CA LYS A 62 -6.72 7.41 10.00
C LYS A 62 -6.14 5.99 10.04
N LEU A 63 -7.00 4.97 9.98
CA LEU A 63 -6.58 3.57 9.82
C LEU A 63 -5.84 3.35 8.48
N GLY A 64 -6.34 3.90 7.38
CA GLY A 64 -5.64 3.86 6.09
C GLY A 64 -4.26 4.50 6.21
N TYR A 65 -4.20 5.71 6.76
CA TYR A 65 -2.94 6.43 6.97
C TYR A 65 -1.91 5.68 7.82
N PHE A 66 -2.36 4.98 8.87
CA PHE A 66 -1.48 4.11 9.66
C PHE A 66 -0.81 3.05 8.78
N TYR A 67 -1.57 2.41 7.88
CA TYR A 67 -1.04 1.35 7.01
C TYR A 67 -0.26 1.88 5.80
N GLU A 68 -0.55 3.09 5.30
CA GLU A 68 0.31 3.82 4.36
C GLU A 68 1.73 3.98 4.97
N LEU A 69 1.80 4.47 6.21
CA LEU A 69 3.07 4.63 6.93
C LEU A 69 3.75 3.29 7.23
N ALA A 70 2.97 2.27 7.61
CA ALA A 70 3.49 0.92 7.83
C ALA A 70 4.14 0.36 6.56
N THR A 71 3.48 0.53 5.41
CA THR A 71 3.95 0.08 4.11
C THR A 71 5.25 0.78 3.72
N ALA A 72 5.30 2.11 3.84
CA ALA A 72 6.49 2.89 3.53
C ALA A 72 7.68 2.51 4.45
N GLY A 73 7.41 2.24 5.72
CA GLY A 73 8.41 1.81 6.68
C GLY A 73 8.98 0.42 6.41
N LEU A 74 8.14 -0.52 5.98
CA LEU A 74 8.53 -1.92 5.73
C LEU A 74 9.22 -2.12 4.38
N TYR A 75 8.71 -1.48 3.32
CA TYR A 75 9.14 -1.72 1.94
C TYR A 75 9.94 -0.55 1.36
N GLY A 76 10.03 0.57 2.05
CA GLY A 76 10.60 1.80 1.55
C GLY A 76 9.62 2.60 0.68
N GLY A 77 10.11 3.68 0.09
CA GLY A 77 9.30 4.61 -0.68
C GLY A 77 8.79 5.79 0.13
N LEU A 78 8.06 6.67 -0.54
CA LEU A 78 7.41 7.85 0.02
C LEU A 78 5.91 7.64 -0.04
N VAL A 79 5.21 8.05 1.02
CA VAL A 79 3.73 8.13 0.99
C VAL A 79 3.35 9.18 -0.05
N LYS A 80 2.77 8.73 -1.16
CA LYS A 80 2.31 9.59 -2.26
C LYS A 80 0.78 9.58 -2.25
N ARG A 81 0.18 10.51 -2.99
CA ARG A 81 -1.27 10.64 -3.05
C ARG A 81 -1.75 10.78 -4.48
N GLU A 82 -0.96 11.38 -5.35
CA GLU A 82 -1.40 11.68 -6.70
C GLU A 82 -0.20 11.63 -7.66
N LEU A 83 -0.45 11.00 -8.79
CA LEU A 83 0.43 10.85 -9.94
C LEU A 83 -0.39 11.18 -11.17
N GLU A 84 0.02 12.21 -11.89
CA GLU A 84 -0.48 12.46 -13.24
C GLU A 84 0.26 11.52 -14.21
N VAL A 85 -0.51 10.72 -14.93
CA VAL A 85 0.01 9.69 -15.83
C VAL A 85 -0.54 9.96 -17.22
N PRO A 86 0.33 10.22 -18.22
CA PRO A 86 -0.11 10.34 -19.60
C PRO A 86 -0.72 9.02 -20.08
N TYR A 87 -1.90 9.06 -20.68
CA TYR A 87 -2.57 7.90 -21.27
C TYR A 87 -3.29 8.28 -22.56
N GLY A 88 -2.74 7.86 -23.70
CA GLY A 88 -3.17 8.35 -25.01
C GLY A 88 -3.02 9.87 -25.11
N ASP A 89 -4.10 10.57 -25.44
CA ASP A 89 -4.16 12.04 -25.50
C ASP A 89 -4.64 12.69 -24.19
N SER A 90 -4.83 11.90 -23.12
CA SER A 90 -5.36 12.34 -21.82
C SER A 90 -4.34 12.18 -20.70
N VAL A 91 -4.63 12.77 -19.54
CA VAL A 91 -3.90 12.55 -18.28
C VAL A 91 -4.84 11.86 -17.29
N ILE A 92 -4.40 10.76 -16.69
CA ILE A 92 -5.12 10.03 -15.64
C ILE A 92 -4.42 10.28 -14.32
N GLU A 93 -5.21 10.50 -13.27
CA GLU A 93 -4.71 10.62 -11.92
C GLU A 93 -4.73 9.26 -11.22
N VAL A 94 -3.56 8.83 -10.76
CA VAL A 94 -3.34 7.59 -10.02
C VAL A 94 -2.94 7.94 -8.60
N TYR A 95 -3.52 7.22 -7.64
CA TYR A 95 -3.41 7.54 -6.23
C TYR A 95 -2.76 6.37 -5.47
N PRO A 96 -1.44 6.12 -5.62
CA PRO A 96 -0.80 5.07 -4.85
C PRO A 96 -0.52 5.53 -3.43
N ASP A 97 -0.72 4.63 -2.48
CA ASP A 97 -0.38 4.88 -1.08
C ASP A 97 1.13 5.12 -0.87
N VAL A 98 1.99 4.31 -1.51
CA VAL A 98 3.46 4.42 -1.40
C VAL A 98 4.12 4.23 -2.75
N LEU A 99 5.12 5.07 -3.05
CA LEU A 99 5.91 5.01 -4.27
C LEU A 99 7.42 5.02 -3.96
N ASP A 100 8.17 4.05 -4.50
CA ASP A 100 9.63 4.07 -4.53
C ASP A 100 10.10 4.17 -5.99
N GLU A 101 10.22 5.42 -6.47
CA GLU A 101 10.62 5.74 -7.85
C GLU A 101 12.02 5.18 -8.19
N ASN A 102 12.90 5.00 -7.20
CA ASN A 102 14.25 4.50 -7.46
C ASN A 102 14.28 3.01 -7.79
N ASN A 103 13.31 2.26 -7.26
CA ASN A 103 13.20 0.82 -7.46
C ASN A 103 12.03 0.47 -8.37
N GLU A 104 11.36 1.47 -8.96
CA GLU A 104 10.16 1.32 -9.78
C GLU A 104 9.09 0.48 -9.06
N LEU A 105 8.86 0.78 -7.77
CA LEU A 105 7.86 0.07 -6.95
C LEU A 105 6.71 1.00 -6.59
N MET A 106 5.51 0.47 -6.70
CA MET A 106 4.28 1.13 -6.26
C MET A 106 3.53 0.19 -5.33
N PHE A 107 3.06 0.70 -4.20
CA PHE A 107 2.28 -0.07 -3.24
C PHE A 107 0.94 0.59 -2.97
N GLU A 108 -0.09 -0.24 -2.92
CA GLU A 108 -1.42 0.10 -2.45
C GLU A 108 -1.70 -0.66 -1.17
N SER A 109 -2.05 0.02 -0.08
CA SER A 109 -2.23 -0.57 1.24
C SER A 109 -3.70 -0.58 1.64
N LYS A 110 -4.18 -1.71 2.17
CA LYS A 110 -5.55 -1.84 2.66
C LYS A 110 -5.55 -2.48 4.03
N GLY A 111 -6.29 -1.90 4.97
CA GLY A 111 -6.53 -2.49 6.29
C GLY A 111 -7.93 -3.08 6.37
N CYS A 112 -8.04 -4.33 6.82
CA CYS A 112 -9.34 -4.98 7.04
C CYS A 112 -9.38 -5.78 8.34
N PHE A 113 -10.58 -5.86 8.94
CA PHE A 113 -10.82 -6.68 10.11
C PHE A 113 -10.67 -8.18 9.77
N SER A 114 -10.13 -8.97 10.70
CA SER A 114 -9.78 -10.39 10.49
C SER A 114 -10.90 -11.35 10.06
N SER A 115 -12.15 -10.92 9.94
CA SER A 115 -13.23 -11.71 9.32
C SER A 115 -13.95 -11.02 8.16
N GLU A 116 -13.46 -9.86 7.71
CA GLU A 116 -14.05 -9.09 6.62
C GLU A 116 -13.40 -9.42 5.29
N SER A 117 -14.15 -9.25 4.21
CA SER A 117 -13.63 -9.30 2.85
C SER A 117 -12.85 -8.02 2.53
N GLN A 118 -11.94 -8.08 1.56
CA GLN A 118 -11.25 -6.92 1.06
C GLN A 118 -11.82 -6.54 -0.31
N ASN A 119 -12.24 -5.29 -0.46
CA ASN A 119 -12.75 -4.79 -1.74
C ASN A 119 -11.60 -4.31 -2.62
N LEU A 120 -11.69 -4.66 -3.91
CA LEU A 120 -10.91 -4.14 -5.02
C LEU A 120 -11.86 -3.29 -5.86
N GLU A 121 -11.75 -1.97 -5.74
CA GLU A 121 -12.64 -1.02 -6.41
C GLU A 121 -12.29 -0.96 -7.90
N ASP A 122 -13.31 -0.94 -8.76
CA ASP A 122 -13.13 -1.00 -10.21
C ASP A 122 -12.30 0.16 -10.74
N ASP A 123 -12.64 1.38 -10.33
CA ASP A 123 -11.96 2.60 -10.72
C ASP A 123 -10.48 2.60 -10.30
N GLN A 124 -10.16 2.06 -9.12
CA GLN A 124 -8.78 1.88 -8.69
C GLN A 124 -8.04 0.87 -9.59
N ILE A 125 -8.66 -0.26 -9.91
CA ILE A 125 -8.06 -1.27 -10.78
C ILE A 125 -7.83 -0.73 -12.20
N GLU A 126 -8.81 -0.03 -12.77
CA GLU A 126 -8.72 0.61 -14.09
C GLU A 126 -7.60 1.65 -14.15
N ARG A 127 -7.48 2.51 -13.13
CA ARG A 127 -6.37 3.48 -13.03
C ARG A 127 -5.01 2.78 -12.97
N TYR A 128 -4.90 1.66 -12.25
CA TYR A 128 -3.66 0.90 -12.19
C TYR A 128 -3.36 0.12 -13.47
N ILE A 129 -4.39 -0.30 -14.22
CA ILE A 129 -4.20 -0.84 -15.58
C ILE A 129 -3.61 0.25 -16.47
N ALA A 130 -4.22 1.44 -16.51
CA ALA A 130 -3.72 2.55 -17.31
C ALA A 130 -2.31 3.02 -16.89
N PHE A 131 -2.02 3.00 -15.58
CA PHE A 131 -0.69 3.24 -15.04
C PHE A 131 0.33 2.25 -15.63
N GLN A 132 0.04 0.95 -15.58
CA GLN A 132 0.94 -0.10 -16.06
C GLN A 132 1.15 -0.08 -17.57
N LEU A 133 0.12 0.30 -18.34
CA LEU A 133 0.23 0.50 -19.79
C LEU A 133 1.26 1.61 -20.12
N SER A 134 1.37 2.62 -19.26
CA SER A 134 2.24 3.79 -19.47
C SER A 134 3.59 3.68 -18.76
N ASN A 135 3.69 2.83 -17.74
CA ASN A 135 4.85 2.69 -16.85
C ASN A 135 5.18 1.21 -16.61
N SER A 136 5.33 0.43 -17.68
CA SER A 136 5.51 -1.03 -17.64
C SER A 136 6.73 -1.54 -16.85
N GLY A 137 7.69 -0.66 -16.52
CA GLY A 137 8.81 -0.99 -15.64
C GLY A 137 8.42 -1.08 -14.16
N TYR A 138 7.29 -0.48 -13.76
CA TYR A 138 6.89 -0.47 -12.36
C TYR A 138 6.28 -1.79 -11.91
N GLN A 139 6.70 -2.28 -10.74
CA GLN A 139 6.00 -3.35 -10.05
C GLN A 139 5.01 -2.77 -9.05
N LEU A 140 3.73 -3.05 -9.27
CA LEU A 140 2.65 -2.70 -8.36
C LEU A 140 2.34 -3.85 -7.42
N TYR A 141 2.26 -3.55 -6.12
CA TYR A 141 1.91 -4.49 -5.07
C TYR A 141 0.70 -4.00 -4.26
N TYR A 142 -0.18 -4.91 -3.89
CA TYR A 142 -1.22 -4.69 -2.89
C TYR A 142 -0.80 -5.28 -1.55
N VAL A 143 -0.81 -4.46 -0.51
CA VAL A 143 -0.47 -4.84 0.86
C VAL A 143 -1.75 -4.85 1.71
N ILE A 144 -2.25 -6.03 2.03
CA ILE A 144 -3.45 -6.21 2.83
C ILE A 144 -3.05 -6.51 4.27
N TYR A 145 -3.36 -5.61 5.19
CA TYR A 145 -3.17 -5.77 6.63
C TYR A 145 -4.44 -6.29 7.30
N ARG A 146 -4.28 -7.34 8.12
CA ARG A 146 -5.36 -7.87 8.97
C ARG A 146 -5.21 -7.35 10.38
N HIS A 147 -6.30 -6.90 10.98
CA HIS A 147 -6.31 -6.44 12.38
C HIS A 147 -7.52 -6.94 13.15
N SER A 148 -7.44 -6.91 14.48
CA SER A 148 -8.55 -7.32 15.36
C SER A 148 -9.56 -6.21 15.65
N LEU A 149 -9.30 -4.96 15.22
CA LEU A 149 -10.22 -3.84 15.46
C LEU A 149 -11.53 -4.02 14.70
N LYS A 150 -12.63 -4.20 15.44
CA LYS A 150 -13.98 -4.28 14.88
C LYS A 150 -14.59 -2.88 14.76
N LYS A 151 -15.39 -2.66 13.71
CA LYS A 151 -16.23 -1.46 13.53
C LYS A 151 -15.45 -0.13 13.64
N ILE A 152 -14.39 0.02 12.85
CA ILE A 152 -13.56 1.24 12.82
C ILE A 152 -14.38 2.53 12.68
N ARG A 153 -15.46 2.51 11.90
CA ARG A 153 -16.35 3.66 11.69
C ARG A 153 -17.03 4.15 12.98
N THR A 154 -17.17 3.31 13.99
CA THR A 154 -17.79 3.65 15.28
C THR A 154 -16.78 3.73 16.43
N TYR A 155 -15.48 3.67 16.13
CA TYR A 155 -14.42 3.72 17.15
C TYR A 155 -14.43 5.06 17.88
N GLN A 156 -14.46 5.02 19.22
CA GLN A 156 -14.61 6.21 20.08
C GLN A 156 -13.29 6.72 20.67
N GLY A 157 -12.18 6.02 20.47
CA GLY A 157 -10.88 6.42 21.01
C GLY A 157 -10.26 7.61 20.28
N SER A 158 -9.20 8.15 20.88
CA SER A 158 -8.34 9.16 20.25
C SER A 158 -7.59 8.57 19.05
N GLU A 159 -6.86 9.41 18.34
CA GLU A 159 -5.99 8.93 17.28
C GLU A 159 -4.82 8.14 17.82
N GLU A 160 -4.21 8.63 18.90
CA GLU A 160 -3.13 7.96 19.60
C GLU A 160 -3.58 6.58 20.10
N ASP A 161 -4.79 6.48 20.63
CA ASP A 161 -5.38 5.19 21.03
C ASP A 161 -5.57 4.25 19.83
N LEU A 162 -5.96 4.79 18.67
CA LEU A 162 -6.14 4.01 17.44
C LEU A 162 -4.79 3.48 16.95
N PHE A 163 -3.76 4.33 16.89
CA PHE A 163 -2.43 3.97 16.40
C PHE A 163 -1.75 2.99 17.36
N GLU A 164 -1.86 3.21 18.66
CA GLU A 164 -1.42 2.25 19.68
C GLU A 164 -2.14 0.91 19.54
N TYR A 165 -3.45 0.93 19.32
CA TYR A 165 -4.23 -0.28 19.12
C TYR A 165 -3.73 -1.04 17.89
N LEU A 166 -3.66 -0.38 16.72
CA LEU A 166 -3.23 -1.01 15.47
C LEU A 166 -1.83 -1.58 15.60
N SER A 167 -0.89 -0.84 16.19
CA SER A 167 0.48 -1.28 16.45
C SER A 167 0.57 -2.57 17.26
N LYS A 168 -0.38 -2.81 18.17
CA LYS A 168 -0.43 -4.02 19.00
C LYS A 168 -1.28 -5.15 18.42
N ASN A 169 -2.17 -4.83 17.48
CA ASN A 169 -3.27 -5.69 17.04
C ASN A 169 -3.32 -5.96 15.53
N THR A 170 -2.36 -5.47 14.75
CA THR A 170 -2.09 -6.01 13.41
C THR A 170 -1.69 -7.47 13.55
N CYS A 171 -2.50 -8.35 12.96
CA CYS A 171 -2.39 -9.79 13.08
C CYS A 171 -1.41 -10.37 12.06
N CYS A 172 -1.46 -9.89 10.82
CA CYS A 172 -0.59 -10.28 9.72
C CYS A 172 -0.73 -9.28 8.56
N SER A 173 0.17 -9.38 7.58
CA SER A 173 -0.01 -8.74 6.28
C SER A 173 0.19 -9.74 5.13
N PHE A 174 -0.44 -9.43 4.01
CA PHE A 174 -0.32 -10.19 2.77
C PHE A 174 0.00 -9.26 1.61
N VAL A 175 1.11 -9.53 0.92
CA VAL A 175 1.59 -8.73 -0.21
C VAL A 175 1.38 -9.52 -1.48
N LEU A 176 0.61 -8.95 -2.40
CA LEU A 176 0.30 -9.53 -3.71
C LEU A 176 0.83 -8.65 -4.83
N PRO A 177 1.43 -9.22 -5.89
CA PRO A 177 1.72 -8.46 -7.09
C PRO A 177 0.41 -8.18 -7.84
N PHE A 178 0.39 -7.09 -8.61
CA PHE A 178 -0.80 -6.67 -9.35
C PHE A 178 -1.31 -7.74 -10.32
N SER A 179 -0.43 -8.57 -10.88
CA SER A 179 -0.80 -9.72 -11.72
C SER A 179 -1.79 -10.68 -11.03
N VAL A 180 -1.63 -10.92 -9.73
CA VAL A 180 -2.55 -11.73 -8.92
C VAL A 180 -3.81 -10.96 -8.56
N VAL A 181 -3.67 -9.68 -8.21
CA VAL A 181 -4.81 -8.81 -7.83
C VAL A 181 -5.77 -8.64 -9.00
N LEU A 182 -5.25 -8.43 -10.21
CA LEU A 182 -6.03 -8.32 -11.43
C LEU A 182 -6.81 -9.62 -11.69
N LYS A 183 -6.19 -10.78 -11.53
CA LYS A 183 -6.89 -12.07 -11.67
C LYS A 183 -7.96 -12.29 -10.60
N LEU A 184 -7.71 -11.86 -9.36
CA LEU A 184 -8.73 -11.84 -8.29
C LEU A 184 -9.89 -10.91 -8.64
N HIS A 185 -9.64 -9.81 -9.33
CA HIS A 185 -10.66 -8.87 -9.77
C HIS A 185 -11.49 -9.41 -10.95
N GLU A 186 -10.84 -10.06 -11.91
CA GLU A 186 -11.44 -10.65 -13.12
C GLU A 186 -12.23 -11.94 -12.85
N THR A 187 -11.83 -12.71 -11.82
CA THR A 187 -12.40 -14.05 -11.60
C THR A 187 -13.91 -14.03 -11.40
N ARG A 188 -14.56 -15.09 -11.89
CA ARG A 188 -15.98 -15.39 -11.63
C ARG A 188 -16.15 -16.55 -10.66
N ASP A 189 -15.06 -17.06 -10.11
CA ASP A 189 -15.10 -18.08 -9.08
C ASP A 189 -15.65 -17.49 -7.77
N SER A 190 -16.90 -17.85 -7.48
CA SER A 190 -17.59 -17.43 -6.27
C SER A 190 -16.93 -17.97 -5.00
N GLU A 191 -16.07 -18.98 -5.03
CA GLU A 191 -15.31 -19.41 -3.85
C GLU A 191 -14.22 -18.41 -3.46
N LEU A 192 -13.66 -17.70 -4.45
CA LEU A 192 -12.55 -16.77 -4.27
C LEU A 192 -13.01 -15.34 -3.98
N ALA A 193 -13.94 -14.83 -4.80
CA ALA A 193 -14.41 -13.45 -4.72
C ALA A 193 -15.90 -13.37 -5.08
N TRP A 194 -16.52 -12.23 -4.79
CA TRP A 194 -17.87 -11.92 -5.25
C TRP A 194 -17.84 -10.56 -5.93
N ARG A 195 -18.57 -10.46 -7.04
CA ARG A 195 -18.69 -9.25 -7.83
C ARG A 195 -19.89 -8.45 -7.36
N TYR A 196 -19.72 -7.14 -7.22
CA TYR A 196 -20.79 -6.18 -6.98
C TYR A 196 -20.82 -5.16 -8.12
N ASP A 197 -21.92 -5.12 -8.87
CA ASP A 197 -22.05 -4.32 -10.09
C ASP A 197 -22.66 -2.92 -9.89
N GLY A 198 -22.79 -2.45 -8.64
CA GLY A 198 -22.94 -1.00 -8.40
C GLY A 198 -24.34 -0.40 -8.31
N GLN A 199 -25.33 -1.09 -7.73
CA GLN A 199 -26.68 -0.49 -7.60
C GLN A 199 -26.76 0.69 -6.60
N PHE A 200 -25.95 0.66 -5.54
CA PHE A 200 -25.98 1.64 -4.43
C PHE A 200 -24.60 2.11 -3.98
N TRP A 201 -23.54 1.44 -4.43
CA TRP A 201 -22.14 1.69 -4.06
C TRP A 201 -21.28 1.58 -5.32
N THR A 202 -20.04 2.03 -5.25
CA THR A 202 -19.08 1.84 -6.35
C THR A 202 -18.94 0.35 -6.69
N PRO A 203 -19.01 -0.04 -7.98
CA PRO A 203 -18.67 -1.38 -8.41
C PRO A 203 -17.33 -1.85 -7.84
N ASN A 204 -17.29 -3.10 -7.38
CA ASN A 204 -16.07 -3.68 -6.84
C ASN A 204 -16.09 -5.21 -6.92
N THR A 205 -14.89 -5.79 -6.85
CA THR A 205 -14.71 -7.21 -6.56
C THR A 205 -14.26 -7.38 -5.12
N SER A 206 -15.02 -8.12 -4.34
CA SER A 206 -14.75 -8.32 -2.93
C SER A 206 -14.12 -9.69 -2.69
N VAL A 207 -12.84 -9.68 -2.36
CA VAL A 207 -12.03 -10.87 -2.07
C VAL A 207 -12.44 -11.43 -0.71
N LYS A 208 -12.93 -12.66 -0.68
CA LYS A 208 -13.49 -13.25 0.53
C LYS A 208 -12.44 -13.40 1.62
N SER A 209 -12.84 -13.18 2.87
CA SER A 209 -11.97 -13.44 4.03
C SER A 209 -11.41 -14.87 4.04
N ARG A 210 -12.17 -15.86 3.56
CA ARG A 210 -11.70 -17.25 3.45
C ARG A 210 -10.55 -17.37 2.45
N THR A 211 -10.62 -16.67 1.32
CA THR A 211 -9.56 -16.62 0.30
C THR A 211 -8.29 -16.02 0.85
N ILE A 212 -8.40 -14.89 1.55
CA ILE A 212 -7.28 -14.25 2.24
C ILE A 212 -6.64 -15.24 3.25
N ASN A 213 -7.46 -15.95 4.02
CA ASN A 213 -6.97 -16.94 4.97
C ASN A 213 -6.29 -18.14 4.28
N ARG A 214 -6.80 -18.59 3.12
CA ARG A 214 -6.19 -19.68 2.33
C ARG A 214 -4.79 -19.33 1.85
N PHE A 215 -4.56 -18.10 1.42
CA PHE A 215 -3.20 -17.64 1.15
C PHE A 215 -2.29 -17.82 2.38
N LEU A 216 -2.79 -17.45 3.56
CA LEU A 216 -2.05 -17.48 4.82
C LEU A 216 -1.85 -18.88 5.44
N GLU A 217 -2.48 -19.95 4.93
CA GLU A 217 -2.38 -21.31 5.48
C GLU A 217 -0.95 -21.81 5.66
N ALA A 218 -0.71 -22.67 6.66
CA ALA A 218 0.64 -23.02 7.11
C ALA A 218 1.52 -23.71 6.04
N PRO A 219 2.86 -23.61 6.16
CA PRO A 219 3.79 -24.30 5.24
C PRO A 219 3.51 -25.81 5.20
N GLY A 220 3.45 -26.38 4.00
CA GLY A 220 3.18 -27.80 3.77
C GLY A 220 1.80 -28.09 3.17
N VAL A 221 0.87 -27.13 3.25
CA VAL A 221 -0.35 -27.07 2.45
C VAL A 221 -0.22 -25.81 1.61
N SER A 222 -0.07 -25.96 0.29
CA SER A 222 0.27 -24.86 -0.59
C SER A 222 -0.95 -23.96 -0.86
N GLY A 223 -1.66 -23.50 0.17
CA GLY A 223 -2.92 -22.76 0.03
C GLY A 223 -2.79 -21.54 -0.88
N ALA A 224 -1.65 -20.84 -0.82
CA ALA A 224 -1.33 -19.77 -1.76
C ALA A 224 -1.18 -20.28 -3.21
N GLU A 225 -0.45 -21.37 -3.44
CA GLU A 225 -0.31 -21.97 -4.78
C GLU A 225 -1.63 -22.53 -5.31
N GLU A 226 -2.49 -23.08 -4.45
CA GLU A 226 -3.81 -23.55 -4.81
C GLU A 226 -4.70 -22.40 -5.25
N VAL A 227 -4.68 -21.28 -4.52
CA VAL A 227 -5.41 -20.09 -4.93
C VAL A 227 -4.87 -19.55 -6.27
N LEU A 228 -3.54 -19.51 -6.45
CA LEU A 228 -2.94 -19.13 -7.74
C LEU A 228 -3.41 -20.05 -8.88
N LYS A 229 -3.39 -21.38 -8.68
CA LYS A 229 -3.90 -22.35 -9.66
C LYS A 229 -5.38 -22.13 -9.97
N GLN A 230 -6.21 -21.87 -8.95
CA GLN A 230 -7.64 -21.58 -9.14
C GLN A 230 -7.88 -20.29 -9.92
N LEU A 231 -6.99 -19.31 -9.79
CA LEU A 231 -6.97 -18.09 -10.60
C LEU A 231 -6.45 -18.30 -12.03
N GLY A 232 -6.09 -19.54 -12.40
CA GLY A 232 -5.50 -19.86 -13.69
C GLY A 232 -4.04 -19.38 -13.83
N LEU A 233 -3.39 -19.06 -12.71
CA LEU A 233 -1.99 -18.67 -12.67
C LEU A 233 -1.11 -19.90 -12.40
N ASN A 234 0.08 -19.92 -13.00
CA ASN A 234 1.08 -20.94 -12.74
C ASN A 234 1.91 -20.54 -11.50
N PRO A 235 1.86 -21.29 -10.38
CA PRO A 235 2.61 -20.93 -9.18
C PRO A 235 4.12 -20.87 -9.38
N GLY A 236 4.66 -21.57 -10.39
CA GLY A 236 6.09 -21.52 -10.71
C GLY A 236 6.59 -20.16 -11.18
N ASP A 237 5.68 -19.26 -11.57
CA ASP A 237 6.00 -17.87 -11.95
C ASP A 237 6.12 -16.94 -10.74
N TYR A 238 5.87 -17.45 -9.53
CA TYR A 238 5.84 -16.68 -8.30
C TYR A 238 6.78 -17.26 -7.24
N VAL A 239 7.40 -16.37 -6.47
CA VAL A 239 8.12 -16.72 -5.25
C VAL A 239 7.23 -16.34 -4.07
N ILE A 240 6.89 -17.33 -3.24
CA ILE A 240 6.00 -17.16 -2.08
C ILE A 240 6.85 -17.24 -0.81
N GLU A 241 7.07 -16.10 -0.17
CA GLU A 241 7.90 -15.97 1.03
C GLU A 241 7.05 -15.77 2.27
N ARG A 242 7.36 -16.52 3.33
CA ARG A 242 6.75 -16.34 4.65
C ARG A 242 7.79 -15.72 5.57
N LEU A 243 7.55 -14.46 5.90
CA LEU A 243 8.45 -13.60 6.65
C LEU A 243 7.78 -13.18 7.98
N MET A 244 8.57 -12.54 8.82
CA MET A 244 8.08 -11.79 9.97
C MET A 244 8.44 -10.32 9.77
N SER A 245 7.54 -9.41 10.15
CA SER A 245 7.90 -8.00 10.20
C SER A 245 9.00 -7.75 11.24
N PRO A 246 9.80 -6.68 11.09
CA PRO A 246 10.97 -6.43 11.95
C PRO A 246 10.61 -6.31 13.44
N MET A 247 11.52 -6.77 14.32
CA MET A 247 11.37 -6.72 15.79
C MET A 247 11.34 -5.31 16.39
N SER A 248 11.72 -4.29 15.64
CA SER A 248 11.79 -2.90 16.09
C SER A 248 11.42 -1.98 14.93
N PHE A 249 10.12 -1.92 14.64
CA PHE A 249 9.53 -1.11 13.58
C PHE A 249 8.53 -0.14 14.21
N TYR A 250 8.59 1.13 13.81
CA TYR A 250 7.76 2.18 14.38
C TYR A 250 6.89 2.82 13.30
N VAL A 251 5.61 3.01 13.61
CA VAL A 251 4.73 3.93 12.88
C VAL A 251 4.56 5.16 13.76
N GLN A 252 5.14 6.28 13.31
CA GLN A 252 5.32 7.47 14.14
C GLN A 252 6.11 7.15 15.42
N ASP A 253 5.52 7.34 16.60
CA ASP A 253 6.10 7.06 17.92
C ASP A 253 5.60 5.75 18.54
N HIS A 254 4.81 4.96 17.80
CA HIS A 254 4.29 3.68 18.26
C HIS A 254 5.13 2.50 17.76
N ASP A 255 5.65 1.70 18.70
CA ASP A 255 6.33 0.44 18.41
C ASP A 255 5.33 -0.60 17.92
N VAL A 256 5.52 -1.06 16.69
CA VAL A 256 4.64 -2.02 16.04
C VAL A 256 5.10 -3.42 16.40
N ARG A 257 4.20 -4.18 17.02
CA ARG A 257 4.44 -5.58 17.36
C ARG A 257 4.73 -6.37 16.09
N PRO A 258 5.78 -7.23 16.07
CA PRO A 258 6.06 -8.09 14.95
C PRO A 258 4.88 -8.99 14.60
N PHE A 259 4.59 -9.12 13.30
CA PHE A 259 3.50 -9.90 12.75
C PHE A 259 3.97 -10.70 11.53
N PRO A 260 3.34 -11.85 11.23
CA PRO A 260 3.63 -12.63 10.02
C PRO A 260 3.31 -11.85 8.75
N VAL A 261 4.20 -11.96 7.77
CA VAL A 261 4.05 -11.40 6.43
C VAL A 261 4.13 -12.53 5.43
N LEU A 262 3.13 -12.66 4.56
CA LEU A 262 3.22 -13.50 3.38
C LEU A 262 3.43 -12.59 2.18
N PHE A 263 4.54 -12.77 1.48
CA PHE A 263 4.95 -11.96 0.34
C PHE A 263 4.95 -12.82 -0.92
N VAL A 264 4.08 -12.50 -1.87
CA VAL A 264 4.08 -13.13 -3.19
C VAL A 264 4.78 -12.18 -4.14
N ARG A 265 5.87 -12.63 -4.75
CA ARG A 265 6.64 -11.88 -5.74
C ARG A 265 6.47 -12.52 -7.10
N ASP A 266 6.16 -11.71 -8.10
CA ASP A 266 6.18 -12.11 -9.50
C ASP A 266 7.63 -12.08 -10.00
N VAL A 267 8.21 -13.25 -10.32
CA VAL A 267 9.59 -13.32 -10.83
C VAL A 267 9.67 -13.21 -12.36
N ASN A 268 8.52 -13.32 -13.03
CA ASN A 268 8.39 -13.26 -14.48
C ASN A 268 7.62 -11.99 -14.91
N HIS A 269 7.75 -10.91 -14.13
CA HIS A 269 7.02 -9.67 -14.35
C HIS A 269 7.15 -9.12 -15.78
N GLU A 270 8.36 -9.18 -16.37
CA GLU A 270 8.60 -8.75 -17.76
C GLU A 270 7.83 -9.57 -18.79
N SER A 271 7.66 -10.87 -18.55
CA SER A 271 6.87 -11.74 -19.44
C SER A 271 5.37 -11.49 -19.26
N TRP A 272 4.94 -11.33 -18.00
CA TRP A 272 3.56 -11.00 -17.69
C TRP A 272 3.16 -9.65 -18.26
N ILE A 273 4.01 -8.62 -18.13
CA ILE A 273 3.70 -7.27 -18.62
C ILE A 273 3.56 -7.26 -20.14
N GLN A 274 4.35 -8.04 -20.88
CA GLN A 274 4.16 -8.15 -22.33
C GLN A 274 2.78 -8.72 -22.69
N THR A 275 2.39 -9.81 -22.01
CA THR A 275 1.05 -10.41 -22.21
C THR A 275 -0.07 -9.45 -21.81
N PHE A 276 0.15 -8.68 -20.75
CA PHE A 276 -0.77 -7.66 -20.26
C PHE A 276 -0.93 -6.52 -21.28
N LEU A 277 0.16 -5.98 -21.81
CA LEU A 277 0.14 -4.95 -22.85
C LEU A 277 -0.65 -5.43 -24.07
N ASP A 278 -0.39 -6.66 -24.54
CA ASP A 278 -1.11 -7.24 -25.69
C ASP A 278 -2.62 -7.43 -25.41
N SER A 279 -3.00 -7.67 -24.15
CA SER A 279 -4.40 -7.90 -23.76
C SER A 279 -5.18 -6.60 -23.54
N TYR A 280 -4.49 -5.52 -23.17
CA TYR A 280 -5.10 -4.27 -22.70
C TYR A 280 -4.80 -3.05 -23.58
N SER A 281 -3.94 -3.16 -24.61
CA SER A 281 -3.58 -2.04 -25.49
C SER A 281 -4.74 -1.45 -26.28
N GLU A 282 -5.82 -2.21 -26.46
CA GLU A 282 -7.02 -1.78 -27.19
C GLU A 282 -8.16 -1.34 -26.25
N VAL A 283 -7.97 -1.42 -24.94
CA VAL A 283 -8.99 -1.05 -23.96
C VAL A 283 -9.00 0.46 -23.78
N SER A 284 -10.13 1.08 -24.11
CA SER A 284 -10.40 2.48 -23.75
C SER A 284 -11.08 2.53 -22.40
N PHE A 285 -10.61 3.44 -21.54
CA PHE A 285 -11.19 3.69 -20.23
C PHE A 285 -11.81 5.09 -20.24
N ASP A 286 -13.11 5.16 -19.92
CA ASP A 286 -13.82 6.42 -19.76
C ASP A 286 -13.63 6.91 -18.32
N PHE A 287 -12.51 7.57 -18.05
CA PHE A 287 -12.30 8.21 -16.76
C PHE A 287 -13.13 9.50 -16.71
N PRO A 288 -14.02 9.68 -15.72
CA PRO A 288 -14.70 10.95 -15.54
C PRO A 288 -13.65 12.03 -15.28
N VAL A 289 -13.75 13.15 -16.03
CA VAL A 289 -12.93 14.34 -15.78
C VAL A 289 -13.25 14.80 -14.36
N PRO A 290 -12.25 15.05 -13.49
CA PRO A 290 -12.53 15.59 -12.16
C PRO A 290 -13.33 16.89 -12.31
N ASP A 291 -14.51 16.95 -11.69
CA ASP A 291 -15.24 18.21 -11.57
C ASP A 291 -14.32 19.21 -10.85
N GLU A 292 -14.01 20.35 -11.48
CA GLU A 292 -13.07 21.37 -10.95
C GLU A 292 -13.53 22.02 -9.62
N ASP A 293 -14.64 21.58 -9.03
CA ASP A 293 -15.29 22.19 -7.87
C ASP A 293 -15.52 21.18 -6.71
N PHE A 294 -14.50 20.93 -5.87
CA PHE A 294 -14.67 20.37 -4.52
C PHE A 294 -13.68 20.94 -3.48
#